data_AF-A0A8T7C7A7-F1
#
_entry.id   AF-A0A8T7C7A7-F1
#
_cell.length_a   1.000
_cell.length_b   1.000
_cell.length_c   1.000
_cell.angle_alpha   90.00
_cell.angle_beta   90.00
_cell.angle_gamma   90.00
#
_symmetry.space_group_name_H-M   'P 1'
#
loop_
_entity.id
_entity.type
_entity.pdbx_description
1 polymer ?
#
loop_
_entity_poly.entity_id
_entity_poly.type
_entity_poly.pdbx_seq_one_letter_code
_entity_poly.pdbx_strand_id
1 'polypeptide(L)'
;MRISGKIILSAAALCLGGMTVAAEEDEMAPAAADAQEVVNTAAELQAVTDAVDNLAAQSRLAEALPLAQRAVDLAEQQYGASLALIDPMNQLINLQVELGELADAEHNLSELIKLVEEQDNIFSFDLIEPLALLAEIYSRTGRREEAITILRRARHITHRRLGILNVEQIELAEDLAENYFELGRISEANRENRFAFRVNEREFGSDSAELVPALNSLARWYEQVGEHSVARRLYRRTIELIEQDYGENDLRLVEQLQRIAQTFRGQNLYKGEGKDALTRAVEIHEQNPQTDVIEKARTLAELGDWMMVTSQRKQAMRVYRQAWNLLTGDGANPEKGDIIFGKPKRLKYTPPIPEASLVFGRSEVYVDVEFLVTSNGMVTDLSIADASAHWRTQNNVRLAMRHARFRPKFKNGEPTDATMRYRWTYRVPKNQRSTPPAETPK
;
A
#
# COMPACT_ATOMS: atom_id res chain seq x y z
N MET A 1 0.98 4.71 -3.81
CA MET A 1 -0.23 5.24 -4.49
C MET A 1 -1.45 4.69 -3.76
N ARG A 2 -1.75 5.28 -2.61
CA ARG A 2 -3.03 5.17 -1.91
C ARG A 2 -3.37 6.61 -1.57
N ILE A 3 -4.03 7.28 -2.50
CA ILE A 3 -4.74 8.53 -2.20
C ILE A 3 -6.08 8.03 -1.67
N SER A 4 -6.17 7.83 -0.36
CA SER A 4 -7.47 7.59 0.28
C SER A 4 -8.08 8.95 0.57
N GLY A 5 -8.42 9.69 -0.49
CA GLY A 5 -9.25 10.87 -0.38
C GLY A 5 -10.65 10.43 0.07
N LYS A 6 -11.02 10.76 1.31
CA LYS A 6 -12.41 10.73 1.75
C LYS A 6 -12.89 12.17 1.91
N ILE A 7 -13.59 12.62 0.88
CA ILE A 7 -14.51 13.76 0.95
C ILE A 7 -15.61 13.38 1.95
N ILE A 8 -15.62 14.01 3.12
CA ILE A 8 -16.77 13.99 4.03
C ILE A 8 -17.53 15.28 3.78
N LEU A 9 -18.63 15.19 3.03
CA LEU A 9 -19.62 16.27 2.91
C LEU A 9 -20.25 16.54 4.28
N SER A 10 -20.05 17.74 4.83
CA SER A 10 -20.82 18.25 5.98
C SER A 10 -21.91 19.19 5.48
N ALA A 11 -23.17 18.83 5.75
CA ALA A 11 -24.36 19.61 5.38
C ALA A 11 -24.77 20.58 6.50
N ALA A 12 -25.17 21.78 6.09
CA ALA A 12 -25.51 22.94 6.91
C ALA A 12 -26.78 22.80 7.79
N ALA A 13 -26.86 23.64 8.83
CA ALA A 13 -28.13 24.13 9.39
C ALA A 13 -27.96 25.54 10.03
N LEU A 14 -28.30 26.59 9.28
CA LEU A 14 -28.50 27.95 9.80
C LEU A 14 -29.96 28.11 10.27
N CYS A 15 -30.16 28.30 11.59
CA CYS A 15 -31.44 28.71 12.15
C CYS A 15 -31.46 30.24 12.31
N LEU A 16 -32.23 30.93 11.47
CA LEU A 16 -32.60 32.33 11.68
C LEU A 16 -34.01 32.40 12.27
N GLY A 17 -34.09 32.60 13.59
CA GLY A 17 -35.32 32.91 14.31
C GLY A 17 -35.48 34.43 14.42
N GLY A 18 -36.55 34.96 13.82
CA GLY A 18 -36.83 36.40 13.81
C GLY A 18 -37.33 36.93 15.15
N MET A 19 -36.93 38.16 15.47
CA MET A 19 -37.70 39.06 16.33
C MET A 19 -37.70 40.47 15.71
N THR A 20 -38.89 40.93 15.39
CA THR A 20 -39.21 42.29 14.94
C THR A 20 -39.23 43.25 16.13
N VAL A 21 -38.44 44.32 16.09
CA VAL A 21 -38.71 45.57 16.81
C VAL A 21 -38.42 46.72 15.85
N ALA A 22 -39.39 47.63 15.75
CA ALA A 22 -39.40 48.77 14.85
C ALA A 22 -38.79 50.02 15.50
N ALA A 23 -38.34 50.93 14.61
CA ALA A 23 -38.04 52.36 14.77
C ALA A 23 -36.65 52.73 15.34
N GLU A 24 -35.77 53.27 14.49
CA GLU A 24 -35.64 54.72 14.23
C GLU A 24 -34.82 54.94 12.94
N GLU A 25 -35.46 55.51 11.92
CA GLU A 25 -34.86 55.86 10.63
C GLU A 25 -34.22 57.26 10.73
N ASP A 26 -32.95 57.37 11.13
CA ASP A 26 -32.07 58.45 10.63
C ASP A 26 -30.57 58.31 11.02
N GLU A 27 -30.00 57.09 10.98
CA GLU A 27 -28.53 56.90 11.02
C GLU A 27 -28.04 55.53 10.46
N MET A 28 -28.82 54.87 9.56
CA MET A 28 -28.59 53.46 9.14
C MET A 28 -27.90 53.23 7.78
N ALA A 29 -27.58 54.27 7.00
CA ALA A 29 -27.04 54.11 5.65
C ALA A 29 -25.70 53.36 5.54
N PRO A 30 -24.69 53.56 6.42
CA PRO A 30 -23.44 52.80 6.32
C PRO A 30 -23.60 51.33 6.76
N ALA A 31 -24.44 51.07 7.77
CA ALA A 31 -24.66 49.71 8.29
C ALA A 31 -25.43 48.80 7.31
N ALA A 32 -26.34 49.36 6.51
CA ALA A 32 -27.06 48.60 5.48
C ALA A 32 -26.19 48.28 4.24
N ALA A 33 -25.25 49.17 3.90
CA ALA A 33 -24.28 48.94 2.83
C ALA A 33 -23.26 47.87 3.23
N ASP A 34 -22.71 47.96 4.46
CA ASP A 34 -21.81 46.95 5.03
C ASP A 34 -22.51 45.57 5.12
N ALA A 35 -23.79 45.53 5.54
CA ALA A 35 -24.56 44.29 5.59
C ALA A 35 -24.80 43.68 4.21
N GLN A 36 -25.04 44.50 3.18
CA GLN A 36 -25.24 44.02 1.81
C GLN A 36 -23.94 43.54 1.16
N GLU A 37 -22.80 44.20 1.46
CA GLU A 37 -21.47 43.79 1.02
C GLU A 37 -21.08 42.44 1.63
N VAL A 38 -21.32 42.23 2.92
CA VAL A 38 -21.10 40.95 3.61
C VAL A 38 -21.97 39.81 3.07
N VAL A 39 -23.23 40.09 2.70
CA VAL A 39 -24.12 39.08 2.09
C VAL A 39 -23.65 38.71 0.68
N ASN A 40 -23.14 39.67 -0.09
CA ASN A 40 -22.64 39.43 -1.43
C ASN A 40 -21.33 38.62 -1.42
N THR A 41 -20.42 38.90 -0.49
CA THR A 41 -19.16 38.13 -0.34
C THR A 41 -19.41 36.70 0.12
N ALA A 42 -20.39 36.48 1.02
CA ALA A 42 -20.79 35.14 1.45
C ALA A 42 -21.30 34.27 0.28
N ALA A 43 -22.16 34.84 -0.56
CA ALA A 43 -22.71 34.15 -1.73
C ALA A 43 -21.62 33.87 -2.77
N GLU A 44 -20.67 34.79 -2.93
CA GLU A 44 -19.52 34.62 -3.80
C GLU A 44 -18.59 33.50 -3.31
N LEU A 45 -18.26 33.48 -2.02
CA LEU A 45 -17.45 32.42 -1.41
C LEU A 45 -18.07 31.04 -1.62
N GLN A 46 -19.38 30.90 -1.41
CA GLN A 46 -20.08 29.65 -1.66
C GLN A 46 -20.01 29.24 -3.15
N ALA A 47 -20.24 30.19 -4.06
CA ALA A 47 -20.17 29.89 -5.49
C ALA A 47 -18.76 29.47 -5.95
N VAL A 48 -17.72 30.08 -5.40
CA VAL A 48 -16.32 29.74 -5.71
C VAL A 48 -15.95 28.37 -5.15
N THR A 49 -16.31 28.07 -3.88
CA THR A 49 -16.06 26.76 -3.26
C THR A 49 -16.79 25.63 -4.00
N ASP A 50 -18.05 25.82 -4.40
CA ASP A 50 -18.79 24.86 -5.22
C ASP A 50 -18.11 24.64 -6.60
N ALA A 51 -17.54 25.69 -7.20
CA ALA A 51 -16.83 25.58 -8.47
C ALA A 51 -15.51 24.80 -8.33
N VAL A 52 -14.79 24.99 -7.22
CA VAL A 52 -13.59 24.22 -6.86
C VAL A 52 -13.93 22.74 -6.78
N ASP A 53 -14.95 22.36 -6.01
CA ASP A 53 -15.35 20.96 -5.83
C ASP A 53 -15.78 20.30 -7.15
N ASN A 54 -16.52 21.03 -7.98
CA ASN A 54 -16.94 20.53 -9.29
C ASN A 54 -15.76 20.28 -10.25
N LEU A 55 -14.76 21.16 -10.25
CA LEU A 55 -13.55 20.98 -11.07
C LEU A 55 -12.68 19.84 -10.52
N ALA A 56 -12.55 19.73 -9.20
CA ALA A 56 -11.83 18.64 -8.55
C ALA A 56 -12.47 17.27 -8.87
N ALA A 57 -13.80 17.16 -8.82
CA ALA A 57 -14.53 15.97 -9.21
C ALA A 57 -14.34 15.58 -10.69
N GLN A 58 -14.02 16.53 -11.56
CA GLN A 58 -13.67 16.32 -12.97
C GLN A 58 -12.17 16.07 -13.19
N SER A 59 -11.37 15.97 -12.11
CA SER A 59 -9.91 15.88 -12.15
C SER A 59 -9.23 17.06 -12.86
N ARG A 60 -9.88 18.22 -12.93
CA ARG A 60 -9.37 19.46 -13.52
C ARG A 60 -8.67 20.31 -12.46
N LEU A 61 -7.69 19.69 -11.78
CA LEU A 61 -7.07 20.21 -10.57
C LEU A 61 -6.34 21.55 -10.78
N ALA A 62 -5.63 21.70 -11.90
CA ALA A 62 -4.90 22.93 -12.23
C ALA A 62 -5.84 24.14 -12.45
N GLU A 63 -7.09 23.90 -12.86
CA GLU A 63 -8.09 24.97 -13.00
C GLU A 63 -8.78 25.28 -11.67
N ALA A 64 -8.91 24.28 -10.79
CA ALA A 64 -9.49 24.44 -9.45
C ALA A 64 -8.56 25.24 -8.52
N LEU A 65 -7.24 25.06 -8.63
CA LEU A 65 -6.25 25.66 -7.75
C LEU A 65 -6.38 27.20 -7.58
N PRO A 66 -6.41 28.02 -8.65
CA PRO A 66 -6.56 29.46 -8.48
C PRO A 66 -7.92 29.88 -7.90
N LEU A 67 -8.96 29.06 -8.09
CA LEU A 67 -10.27 29.29 -7.46
C LEU A 67 -10.23 28.95 -5.96
N ALA A 68 -9.51 27.89 -5.57
CA ALA A 68 -9.33 27.55 -4.17
C ALA A 68 -8.54 28.63 -3.42
N GLN A 69 -7.50 29.21 -4.03
CA GLN A 69 -6.81 30.37 -3.47
C GLN A 69 -7.76 31.55 -3.28
N ARG A 70 -8.58 31.85 -4.30
CA ARG A 70 -9.59 32.91 -4.20
C ARG A 70 -10.62 32.63 -3.10
N ALA A 71 -11.01 31.37 -2.88
CA ALA A 71 -11.91 31.00 -1.80
C ALA A 71 -11.30 31.31 -0.43
N VAL A 72 -10.01 31.03 -0.23
CA VAL A 72 -9.29 31.41 0.99
C VAL A 72 -9.27 32.93 1.16
N ASP A 73 -8.92 33.68 0.11
CA ASP A 73 -8.85 35.14 0.17
C ASP A 73 -10.23 35.78 0.49
N LEU A 74 -11.31 35.25 -0.10
CA LEU A 74 -12.69 35.69 0.18
C LEU A 74 -13.11 35.36 1.62
N ALA A 75 -12.78 34.16 2.11
CA ALA A 75 -13.07 33.76 3.48
C ALA A 75 -12.31 34.64 4.49
N GLU A 76 -11.05 34.96 4.22
CA GLU A 76 -10.27 35.87 5.07
C GLU A 76 -10.84 37.30 5.08
N GLN A 77 -11.28 37.82 3.92
CA GLN A 77 -11.95 39.13 3.85
C GLN A 77 -13.24 39.17 4.67
N GLN A 78 -14.03 38.09 4.62
CA GLN A 78 -15.33 38.04 5.26
C GLN A 78 -15.25 37.78 6.77
N TYR A 79 -14.36 36.87 7.20
CA TYR A 79 -14.33 36.37 8.57
C TYR A 79 -13.04 36.73 9.33
N GLY A 80 -12.06 37.34 8.67
CA GLY A 80 -10.72 37.57 9.22
C GLY A 80 -9.98 36.27 9.51
N ALA A 81 -8.89 36.37 10.29
CA ALA A 81 -8.16 35.21 10.79
C ALA A 81 -8.99 34.43 11.82
N SER A 82 -9.88 33.55 11.36
CA SER A 82 -10.82 32.78 12.18
C SER A 82 -10.91 31.31 11.72
N LEU A 83 -11.54 30.46 12.53
CA LEU A 83 -11.74 29.04 12.20
C LEU A 83 -12.60 28.81 10.94
N ALA A 84 -13.28 29.84 10.42
CA ALA A 84 -14.01 29.75 9.15
C ALA A 84 -13.10 29.51 7.93
N LEU A 85 -11.77 29.69 8.08
CA LEU A 85 -10.80 29.43 7.01
C LEU A 85 -10.41 27.96 6.88
N ILE A 86 -10.76 27.09 7.84
CA ILE A 86 -10.34 25.68 7.83
C ILE A 86 -10.74 24.99 6.53
N ASP A 87 -12.01 25.05 6.15
CA ASP A 87 -12.52 24.37 4.96
C ASP A 87 -11.91 24.87 3.64
N PRO A 88 -11.88 26.18 3.33
CA PRO A 88 -11.26 26.66 2.10
C PRO A 88 -9.74 26.42 2.07
N MET A 89 -9.05 26.52 3.22
CA MET A 89 -7.62 26.18 3.28
C MET A 89 -7.41 24.68 3.03
N ASN A 90 -8.22 23.80 3.61
CA ASN A 90 -8.15 22.36 3.36
C ASN A 90 -8.39 22.03 1.87
N GLN A 91 -9.36 22.68 1.21
CA GLN A 91 -9.57 22.53 -0.24
C GLN A 91 -8.31 22.92 -1.03
N LEU A 92 -7.70 24.07 -0.72
CA LEU A 92 -6.46 24.53 -1.36
C LEU A 92 -5.30 23.54 -1.13
N ILE A 93 -5.08 23.14 0.11
CA ILE A 93 -4.00 22.22 0.51
C ILE A 93 -4.14 20.87 -0.20
N ASN A 94 -5.34 20.30 -0.24
CA ASN A 94 -5.58 19.02 -0.91
C ASN A 94 -5.24 19.09 -2.40
N LEU A 95 -5.62 20.17 -3.08
CA LEU A 95 -5.25 20.38 -4.49
C LEU A 95 -3.74 20.52 -4.68
N GLN A 96 -3.06 21.26 -3.80
CA GLN A 96 -1.60 21.39 -3.83
C GLN A 96 -0.91 20.03 -3.64
N VAL A 97 -1.38 19.20 -2.70
CA VAL A 97 -0.84 17.85 -2.47
C VAL A 97 -1.03 16.94 -3.69
N GLU A 98 -2.19 16.99 -4.35
CA GLU A 98 -2.49 16.21 -5.55
C GLU A 98 -1.67 16.67 -6.77
N LEU A 99 -1.46 17.98 -6.93
CA LEU A 99 -0.60 18.55 -7.98
C LEU A 99 0.90 18.37 -7.70
N GLY A 100 1.27 18.00 -6.47
CA GLY A 100 2.66 17.83 -6.06
C GLY A 100 3.36 19.12 -5.62
N GLU A 101 2.61 20.19 -5.38
CA GLU A 101 3.06 21.48 -4.84
C GLU A 101 3.27 21.37 -3.31
N LEU A 102 4.11 20.43 -2.89
CA LEU A 102 4.25 20.05 -1.47
C LEU A 102 4.82 21.16 -0.58
N ALA A 103 5.59 22.09 -1.14
CA ALA A 103 6.15 23.21 -0.38
C ALA A 103 5.07 24.23 -0.02
N ASP A 104 4.18 24.54 -0.96
CA ASP A 104 3.07 25.47 -0.73
C ASP A 104 2.02 24.83 0.19
N ALA A 105 1.76 23.53 0.03
CA ALA A 105 0.93 22.76 0.95
C ALA A 105 1.50 22.75 2.38
N GLU A 106 2.81 22.52 2.56
CA GLU A 106 3.48 22.58 3.86
C GLU A 106 3.33 23.96 4.51
N HIS A 107 3.51 25.03 3.73
CA HIS A 107 3.36 26.38 4.22
C HIS A 107 1.93 26.66 4.69
N ASN A 108 0.94 26.37 3.83
CA ASN A 108 -0.48 26.58 4.15
C ASN A 108 -0.95 25.74 5.33
N LEU A 109 -0.47 24.49 5.47
CA LEU A 109 -0.74 23.66 6.65
C LEU A 109 -0.16 24.25 7.93
N SER A 110 1.04 24.82 7.85
CA SER A 110 1.69 25.46 9.00
C SER A 110 0.91 26.71 9.46
N GLU A 111 0.44 27.52 8.52
CA GLU A 111 -0.42 28.67 8.82
C GLU A 111 -1.78 28.24 9.37
N LEU A 112 -2.40 27.21 8.79
CA LEU A 112 -3.67 26.66 9.29
C LEU A 112 -3.55 26.12 10.72
N ILE A 113 -2.49 25.35 11.01
CA ILE A 113 -2.22 24.83 12.36
C ILE A 113 -2.08 25.98 13.35
N LYS A 114 -1.29 27.00 13.00
CA LYS A 114 -1.09 28.16 13.86
C LYS A 114 -2.39 28.93 14.09
N LEU A 115 -3.19 29.13 13.06
CA LEU A 115 -4.50 29.77 13.14
C LEU A 115 -5.41 29.02 14.12
N VAL A 116 -5.53 27.70 14.01
CA VAL A 116 -6.37 26.88 14.89
C VAL A 116 -5.84 26.92 16.33
N GLU A 117 -4.52 26.90 16.54
CA GLU A 117 -3.92 27.02 17.88
C GLU A 117 -4.21 28.37 18.56
N GLU A 118 -4.21 29.46 17.79
CA GLU A 118 -4.48 30.81 18.28
C GLU A 118 -5.96 31.08 18.54
N GLN A 119 -6.85 30.55 17.68
CA GLN A 119 -8.30 30.79 17.74
C GLN A 119 -9.03 29.82 18.68
N ASP A 120 -8.53 28.61 18.85
CA ASP A 120 -9.08 27.63 19.80
C ASP A 120 -8.03 27.28 20.86
N ASN A 121 -7.22 26.25 20.63
CA ASN A 121 -6.12 25.86 21.52
C ASN A 121 -5.22 24.78 20.89
N ILE A 122 -4.06 24.54 21.53
CA ILE A 122 -3.05 23.55 21.08
C ILE A 122 -3.51 22.09 21.08
N PHE A 123 -4.66 21.79 21.67
CA PHE A 123 -5.32 20.48 21.71
C PHE A 123 -6.65 20.47 20.96
N SER A 124 -6.91 21.47 20.11
CA SER A 124 -8.08 21.46 19.24
C SER A 124 -8.10 20.20 18.37
N PHE A 125 -9.28 19.63 18.20
CA PHE A 125 -9.45 18.46 17.36
C PHE A 125 -9.33 18.79 15.88
N ASP A 126 -9.59 20.05 15.52
CA ASP A 126 -9.44 20.57 14.15
C ASP A 126 -7.96 20.57 13.72
N LEU A 127 -7.02 20.31 14.65
CA LEU A 127 -5.61 20.10 14.35
C LEU A 127 -5.29 18.68 13.85
N ILE A 128 -6.15 17.68 14.04
CA ILE A 128 -5.75 16.28 13.75
C ILE A 128 -5.50 16.07 12.27
N GLU A 129 -6.43 16.48 11.41
CA GLU A 129 -6.31 16.36 9.96
C GLU A 129 -5.11 17.14 9.41
N PRO A 130 -4.92 18.45 9.71
CA PRO A 130 -3.76 19.18 9.18
C PRO A 130 -2.43 18.66 9.74
N LEU A 131 -2.39 18.17 10.99
CA LEU A 131 -1.18 17.49 11.49
C LEU A 131 -0.93 16.19 10.72
N ALA A 132 -1.94 15.37 10.45
CA ALA A 132 -1.78 14.13 9.68
C ALA A 132 -1.26 14.41 8.25
N LEU A 133 -1.84 15.40 7.56
CA LEU A 133 -1.41 15.81 6.22
C LEU A 133 0.02 16.38 6.22
N LEU A 134 0.37 17.21 7.20
CA LEU A 134 1.73 17.73 7.34
C LEU A 134 2.74 16.60 7.57
N ALA A 135 2.37 15.59 8.37
CA ALA A 135 3.20 14.41 8.55
C ALA A 135 3.36 13.59 7.26
N GLU A 136 2.31 13.45 6.44
CA GLU A 136 2.40 12.80 5.12
C GLU A 136 3.42 13.52 4.23
N ILE A 137 3.36 14.86 4.17
CA ILE A 137 4.31 15.68 3.41
C ILE A 137 5.73 15.44 3.92
N TYR A 138 5.94 15.42 5.23
CA TYR A 138 7.24 15.10 5.83
C TYR A 138 7.72 13.69 5.48
N SER A 139 6.84 12.69 5.49
CA SER A 139 7.19 11.32 5.06
C SER A 139 7.62 11.28 3.59
N ARG A 140 6.85 11.91 2.70
CA ARG A 140 7.11 11.96 1.25
C ARG A 140 8.40 12.70 0.90
N THR A 141 8.76 13.73 1.66
CA THR A 141 9.99 14.51 1.49
C THR A 141 11.20 13.91 2.22
N GLY A 142 11.02 12.80 2.92
CA GLY A 142 12.08 12.07 3.61
C GLY A 142 12.36 12.55 5.04
N ARG A 143 11.64 13.56 5.53
CA ARG A 143 11.69 14.15 6.87
C ARG A 143 10.95 13.29 7.93
N ARG A 144 11.28 12.00 7.98
CA ARG A 144 10.52 10.99 8.75
C ARG A 144 10.49 11.20 10.27
N GLU A 145 11.56 11.71 10.87
CA GLU A 145 11.55 12.02 12.32
C GLU A 145 10.61 13.18 12.66
N GLU A 146 10.45 14.14 11.75
CA GLU A 146 9.49 15.24 11.89
C GLU A 146 8.07 14.71 11.72
N ALA A 147 7.82 13.85 10.72
CA ALA A 147 6.54 13.16 10.54
C ALA A 147 6.12 12.41 11.82
N ILE A 148 7.03 11.64 12.42
CA ILE A 148 6.77 10.92 13.68
C ILE A 148 6.40 11.88 14.82
N THR A 149 7.08 13.02 14.90
CA THR A 149 6.80 14.03 15.94
C THR A 149 5.39 14.60 15.79
N ILE A 150 5.02 14.96 14.56
CA ILE A 150 3.70 15.50 14.23
C ILE A 150 2.59 14.45 14.44
N LEU A 151 2.77 13.20 14.00
CA LEU A 151 1.80 12.12 14.22
C LEU A 151 1.61 11.80 15.70
N ARG A 152 2.68 11.82 16.51
CA ARG A 152 2.56 11.65 17.97
C ARG A 152 1.78 12.78 18.62
N ARG A 153 1.87 14.00 18.07
CA ARG A 153 1.06 15.14 18.51
C ARG A 153 -0.41 14.91 18.16
N ALA A 154 -0.74 14.57 16.91
CA ALA A 154 -2.11 14.25 16.51
C ALA A 154 -2.71 13.12 17.36
N ARG A 155 -1.92 12.08 17.65
CA ARG A 155 -2.34 10.99 18.56
C ARG A 155 -2.58 11.49 19.99
N HIS A 156 -1.77 12.42 20.50
CA HIS A 156 -1.99 12.96 21.83
C HIS A 156 -3.33 13.70 21.93
N ILE A 157 -3.70 14.45 20.89
CA ILE A 157 -4.99 15.14 20.80
C ILE A 157 -6.16 14.14 20.79
N THR A 158 -6.11 13.13 19.93
CA THR A 158 -7.15 12.08 19.90
C THR A 158 -7.24 11.32 21.23
N HIS A 159 -6.10 11.01 21.88
CA HIS A 159 -6.11 10.34 23.20
C HIS A 159 -6.87 11.14 24.26
N ARG A 160 -6.68 12.48 24.29
CA ARG A 160 -7.30 13.34 25.29
C ARG A 160 -8.82 13.44 25.09
N ARG A 161 -9.28 13.48 23.85
CA ARG A 161 -10.70 13.69 23.52
C ARG A 161 -11.50 12.39 23.47
N LEU A 162 -10.94 11.34 22.87
CA LEU A 162 -11.65 10.11 22.51
C LEU A 162 -11.18 8.88 23.31
N GLY A 163 -10.16 9.05 24.17
CA GLY A 163 -9.59 7.97 24.99
C GLY A 163 -8.46 7.21 24.30
N ILE A 164 -7.91 6.20 25.01
CA ILE A 164 -6.64 5.55 24.64
C ILE A 164 -6.77 4.55 23.48
N LEU A 165 -7.97 4.04 23.22
CA LEU A 165 -8.24 3.10 22.12
C LEU A 165 -9.52 3.56 21.41
N ASN A 166 -9.34 4.32 20.33
CA ASN A 166 -10.41 4.82 19.45
C ASN A 166 -10.01 4.65 17.98
N VAL A 167 -11.01 4.55 17.10
CA VAL A 167 -10.86 4.18 15.68
C VAL A 167 -10.07 5.24 14.91
N GLU A 168 -10.19 6.51 15.31
CA GLU A 168 -9.49 7.66 14.72
C GLU A 168 -7.95 7.58 14.87
N GLN A 169 -7.45 6.69 15.74
CA GLN A 169 -6.01 6.46 15.90
C GLN A 169 -5.44 5.35 15.03
N ILE A 170 -6.26 4.62 14.27
CA ILE A 170 -5.80 3.53 13.42
C ILE A 170 -4.87 4.08 12.34
N GLU A 171 -5.32 5.08 11.57
CA GLU A 171 -4.53 5.68 10.48
C GLU A 171 -3.24 6.30 11.02
N LEU A 172 -3.33 7.08 12.12
CA LEU A 172 -2.15 7.63 12.80
C LEU A 172 -1.15 6.55 13.25
N ALA A 173 -1.63 5.36 13.65
CA ALA A 173 -0.77 4.24 14.01
C ALA A 173 -0.11 3.59 12.79
N GLU A 174 -0.84 3.44 11.69
CA GLU A 174 -0.32 2.91 10.44
C GLU A 174 0.78 3.82 9.88
N ASP A 175 0.57 5.14 9.90
CA ASP A 175 1.56 6.13 9.44
C ASP A 175 2.80 6.16 10.34
N LEU A 176 2.62 6.09 11.66
CA LEU A 176 3.75 5.95 12.59
C LEU A 176 4.53 4.66 12.31
N ALA A 177 3.82 3.56 12.04
CA ALA A 177 4.46 2.29 11.74
C ALA A 177 5.31 2.36 10.46
N GLU A 178 4.79 2.96 9.40
CA GLU A 178 5.51 3.14 8.14
C GLU A 178 6.76 4.01 8.34
N ASN A 179 6.63 5.16 8.99
CA ASN A 179 7.77 6.04 9.25
C ASN A 179 8.84 5.36 10.13
N TYR A 180 8.44 4.61 11.15
CA TYR A 180 9.38 3.82 11.95
C TYR A 180 10.05 2.71 11.14
N PHE A 181 9.30 1.98 10.32
CA PHE A 181 9.83 0.89 9.49
C PHE A 181 10.90 1.41 8.53
N GLU A 182 10.64 2.51 7.84
CA GLU A 182 11.55 3.12 6.87
C GLU A 182 12.84 3.66 7.52
N LEU A 183 12.79 4.01 8.81
CA LEU A 183 13.98 4.36 9.62
C LEU A 183 14.72 3.12 10.17
N GLY A 184 14.24 1.90 9.89
CA GLY A 184 14.78 0.66 10.43
C GLY A 184 14.40 0.38 11.89
N ARG A 185 13.47 1.16 12.46
CA ARG A 185 12.95 1.02 13.83
C ARG A 185 11.82 -0.01 13.88
N ILE A 186 12.17 -1.26 13.60
CA ILE A 186 11.21 -2.37 13.44
C ILE A 186 10.40 -2.63 14.71
N SER A 187 11.01 -2.50 15.89
CA SER A 187 10.35 -2.70 17.18
C SER A 187 9.26 -1.66 17.44
N GLU A 188 9.54 -0.39 17.17
CA GLU A 188 8.56 0.69 17.23
C GLU A 188 7.42 0.45 16.24
N ALA A 189 7.72 0.18 14.98
CA ALA A 189 6.71 -0.09 13.96
C ALA A 189 5.80 -1.29 14.31
N ASN A 190 6.36 -2.33 14.92
CA ASN A 190 5.58 -3.48 15.39
C ASN A 190 4.66 -3.12 16.57
N ARG A 191 5.06 -2.20 17.46
CA ARG A 191 4.17 -1.70 18.52
C ARG A 191 2.97 -0.97 17.94
N GLU A 192 3.19 -0.20 16.90
CA GLU A 192 2.14 0.59 16.24
C GLU A 192 1.14 -0.29 15.47
N ASN A 193 1.61 -1.26 14.68
CA ASN A 193 0.73 -2.24 14.03
C ASN A 193 -0.11 -3.04 15.06
N ARG A 194 0.49 -3.43 16.18
CA ARG A 194 -0.25 -4.11 17.28
C ARG A 194 -1.21 -3.18 18.00
N PHE A 195 -0.94 -1.87 18.04
CA PHE A 195 -1.86 -0.89 18.58
C PHE A 195 -3.09 -0.76 17.67
N ALA A 196 -2.90 -0.56 16.36
CA ALA A 196 -3.99 -0.52 15.37
C ALA A 196 -4.88 -1.77 15.44
N PHE A 197 -4.26 -2.96 15.54
CA PHE A 197 -5.00 -4.21 15.73
C PHE A 197 -5.86 -4.21 17.01
N ARG A 198 -5.31 -3.78 18.15
CA ARG A 198 -6.05 -3.74 19.43
C ARG A 198 -7.22 -2.76 19.41
N VAL A 199 -7.10 -1.65 18.67
CA VAL A 199 -8.21 -0.71 18.49
C VAL A 199 -9.34 -1.40 17.73
N ASN A 200 -9.04 -2.06 16.60
CA ASN A 200 -10.03 -2.81 15.84
C ASN A 200 -10.66 -3.95 16.64
N GLU A 201 -9.86 -4.71 17.40
CA GLU A 201 -10.34 -5.80 18.26
C GLU A 201 -11.27 -5.29 19.37
N ARG A 202 -11.03 -4.09 19.90
CA ARG A 202 -11.92 -3.44 20.87
C ARG A 202 -13.24 -3.03 20.24
N GLU A 203 -13.21 -2.51 19.02
CA GLU A 203 -14.39 -2.00 18.31
C GLU A 203 -15.32 -3.13 17.86
N PHE A 204 -14.76 -4.16 17.23
CA PHE A 204 -15.54 -5.24 16.61
C PHE A 204 -15.70 -6.48 17.51
N GLY A 205 -14.81 -6.66 18.49
CA GLY A 205 -14.72 -7.88 19.28
C GLY A 205 -13.80 -8.93 18.65
N SER A 206 -13.34 -9.89 19.46
CA SER A 206 -12.32 -10.88 19.06
C SER A 206 -12.81 -11.99 18.13
N ASP A 207 -14.13 -12.23 18.08
CA ASP A 207 -14.78 -13.36 17.40
C ASP A 207 -15.65 -12.94 16.22
N SER A 208 -15.57 -11.68 15.79
CA SER A 208 -16.37 -11.14 14.68
C SER A 208 -15.54 -11.08 13.39
N ALA A 209 -16.15 -11.42 12.25
CA ALA A 209 -15.47 -11.33 10.97
C ALA A 209 -15.18 -9.91 10.49
N GLU A 210 -15.74 -8.87 11.13
CA GLU A 210 -15.34 -7.48 10.93
C GLU A 210 -13.87 -7.22 11.33
N LEU A 211 -13.25 -8.11 12.12
CA LEU A 211 -11.82 -8.05 12.48
C LEU A 211 -10.88 -8.53 11.35
N VAL A 212 -11.41 -9.19 10.31
CA VAL A 212 -10.64 -9.78 9.19
C VAL A 212 -9.66 -8.79 8.53
N PRO A 213 -10.06 -7.54 8.19
CA PRO A 213 -9.14 -6.58 7.59
C PRO A 213 -7.94 -6.25 8.49
N ALA A 214 -8.17 -6.09 9.80
CA ALA A 214 -7.12 -5.79 10.77
C ALA A 214 -6.15 -6.97 10.96
N LEU A 215 -6.66 -8.20 11.02
CA LEU A 215 -5.85 -9.42 11.03
C LEU A 215 -4.96 -9.52 9.79
N ASN A 216 -5.54 -9.27 8.61
CA ASN A 216 -4.81 -9.31 7.35
C ASN A 216 -3.74 -8.21 7.26
N SER A 217 -3.99 -7.01 7.75
CA SER A 217 -2.97 -5.95 7.85
C SER A 217 -1.82 -6.36 8.77
N LEU A 218 -2.12 -6.90 9.96
CA LEU A 218 -1.10 -7.37 10.89
C LEU A 218 -0.31 -8.58 10.33
N ALA A 219 -0.99 -9.48 9.60
CA ALA A 219 -0.34 -10.61 8.94
C ALA A 219 0.65 -10.15 7.86
N ARG A 220 0.24 -9.20 7.01
CA ARG A 220 1.10 -8.58 5.98
C ARG A 220 2.30 -7.86 6.61
N TRP A 221 2.11 -7.16 7.72
CA TRP A 221 3.21 -6.59 8.49
C TRP A 221 4.22 -7.66 8.91
N TYR A 222 3.75 -8.77 9.49
CA TYR A 222 4.65 -9.87 9.88
C TYR A 222 5.31 -10.57 8.69
N GLU A 223 4.68 -10.64 7.52
CA GLU A 223 5.37 -11.08 6.30
C GLU A 223 6.50 -10.13 5.90
N GLN A 224 6.25 -8.82 5.94
CA GLN A 224 7.20 -7.79 5.55
C GLN A 224 8.46 -7.80 6.42
N VAL A 225 8.32 -8.08 7.71
CA VAL A 225 9.47 -8.20 8.64
C VAL A 225 10.06 -9.62 8.72
N GLY A 226 9.58 -10.57 7.90
CA GLY A 226 10.11 -11.93 7.79
C GLY A 226 9.60 -12.92 8.85
N GLU A 227 8.66 -12.50 9.70
CA GLU A 227 8.02 -13.31 10.75
C GLU A 227 6.86 -14.16 10.19
N HIS A 228 7.17 -14.94 9.14
CA HIS A 228 6.18 -15.73 8.39
C HIS A 228 5.39 -16.72 9.26
N SER A 229 5.96 -17.19 10.38
CA SER A 229 5.25 -18.09 11.29
C SER A 229 4.10 -17.40 12.03
N VAL A 230 4.28 -16.11 12.37
CA VAL A 230 3.25 -15.28 12.99
C VAL A 230 2.18 -14.93 11.98
N ALA A 231 2.59 -14.52 10.77
CA ALA A 231 1.66 -14.23 9.67
C ALA A 231 0.74 -15.43 9.37
N ARG A 232 1.27 -16.65 9.29
CA ARG A 232 0.46 -17.87 9.10
C ARG A 232 -0.56 -18.10 10.22
N ARG A 233 -0.22 -17.82 11.48
CA ARG A 233 -1.19 -17.94 12.57
C ARG A 233 -2.33 -16.93 12.41
N LEU A 234 -2.01 -15.70 12.01
CA LEU A 234 -3.01 -14.66 11.76
C LEU A 234 -3.93 -15.01 10.59
N TYR A 235 -3.39 -15.51 9.46
CA TYR A 235 -4.24 -15.97 8.36
C TYR A 235 -5.14 -17.15 8.73
N ARG A 236 -4.67 -18.08 9.56
CA ARG A 236 -5.53 -19.14 10.09
C ARG A 236 -6.65 -18.58 10.96
N ARG A 237 -6.34 -17.60 11.81
CA ARG A 237 -7.38 -16.90 12.59
C ARG A 237 -8.38 -16.19 11.68
N THR A 238 -7.93 -15.56 10.59
CA THR A 238 -8.82 -14.97 9.59
C THR A 238 -9.73 -16.03 8.95
N ILE A 239 -9.19 -17.21 8.61
CA ILE A 239 -9.95 -18.33 8.06
C ILE A 239 -11.04 -18.78 9.05
N GLU A 240 -10.69 -18.99 10.32
CA GLU A 240 -11.64 -19.38 11.36
C GLU A 240 -12.83 -18.42 11.48
N LEU A 241 -12.57 -17.10 11.49
CA LEU A 241 -13.62 -16.08 11.59
C LEU A 241 -14.54 -16.07 10.36
N ILE A 242 -13.95 -16.19 9.16
CA ILE A 242 -14.74 -16.22 7.92
C ILE A 242 -15.60 -17.49 7.87
N GLU A 243 -15.03 -18.65 8.24
CA GLU A 243 -15.77 -19.92 8.27
C GLU A 243 -16.95 -19.87 9.23
N GLN A 244 -16.75 -19.27 10.41
CA GLN A 244 -17.79 -19.13 11.43
C GLN A 244 -18.98 -18.30 10.93
N ASP A 245 -18.72 -17.17 10.29
CA ASP A 245 -19.77 -16.19 9.96
C ASP A 245 -20.38 -16.41 8.56
N TYR A 246 -19.63 -17.05 7.66
CA TYR A 246 -20.00 -17.13 6.25
C TYR A 246 -19.88 -18.54 5.63
N GLY A 247 -19.28 -19.48 6.35
CA GLY A 247 -19.18 -20.88 5.94
C GLY A 247 -17.88 -21.27 5.23
N GLU A 248 -17.68 -22.57 5.09
CA GLU A 248 -16.40 -23.19 4.67
C GLU A 248 -16.02 -22.97 3.19
N ASN A 249 -16.98 -22.52 2.38
CA ASN A 249 -16.85 -22.32 0.93
C ASN A 249 -16.92 -20.83 0.51
N ASP A 250 -16.78 -19.90 1.45
CA ASP A 250 -16.83 -18.47 1.15
C ASP A 250 -15.57 -17.99 0.40
N LEU A 251 -15.75 -17.12 -0.61
CA LEU A 251 -14.66 -16.60 -1.44
C LEU A 251 -13.61 -15.80 -0.66
N ARG A 252 -13.95 -15.21 0.48
CA ARG A 252 -13.01 -14.47 1.33
C ARG A 252 -11.92 -15.37 1.92
N LEU A 253 -12.10 -16.68 1.92
CA LEU A 253 -11.06 -17.63 2.36
C LEU A 253 -9.90 -17.72 1.36
N VAL A 254 -10.15 -17.46 0.06
CA VAL A 254 -9.18 -17.68 -1.02
C VAL A 254 -7.89 -16.90 -0.80
N GLU A 255 -7.98 -15.60 -0.49
CA GLU A 255 -6.79 -14.78 -0.26
C GLU A 255 -5.94 -15.37 0.87
N GLN A 256 -6.57 -15.79 1.97
CA GLN A 256 -5.88 -16.21 3.19
C GLN A 256 -5.13 -17.53 2.94
N LEU A 257 -5.77 -18.43 2.20
CA LEU A 257 -5.18 -19.69 1.76
C LEU A 257 -4.00 -19.48 0.80
N GLN A 258 -4.14 -18.56 -0.17
CA GLN A 258 -3.03 -18.18 -1.07
C GLN A 258 -1.86 -17.57 -0.29
N ARG A 259 -2.12 -16.69 0.69
CA ARG A 259 -1.09 -16.09 1.54
C ARG A 259 -0.35 -17.15 2.36
N ILE A 260 -1.06 -18.10 2.97
CA ILE A 260 -0.41 -19.23 3.67
C ILE A 260 0.57 -19.95 2.75
N ALA A 261 0.15 -20.31 1.52
CA ALA A 261 1.02 -20.94 0.55
C ALA A 261 2.20 -20.05 0.14
N GLN A 262 1.97 -18.75 -0.08
CA GLN A 262 3.01 -17.78 -0.40
C GLN A 262 4.08 -17.70 0.70
N THR A 263 3.68 -17.66 1.98
CA THR A 263 4.64 -17.62 3.10
C THR A 263 5.52 -18.87 3.17
N PHE A 264 4.96 -20.07 2.94
CA PHE A 264 5.75 -21.30 2.89
C PHE A 264 6.72 -21.31 1.71
N ARG A 265 6.27 -20.86 0.52
CA ARG A 265 7.13 -20.74 -0.67
C ARG A 265 8.27 -19.75 -0.45
N GLY A 266 7.99 -18.59 0.16
CA GLY A 266 8.99 -17.57 0.49
C GLY A 266 10.13 -18.11 1.37
N GLN A 267 9.80 -18.99 2.31
CA GLN A 267 10.79 -19.67 3.17
C GLN A 267 11.40 -20.94 2.54
N ASN A 268 11.05 -21.29 1.30
CA ASN A 268 11.41 -22.57 0.67
C ASN A 268 10.96 -23.82 1.47
N LEU A 269 9.88 -23.71 2.24
CA LEU A 269 9.31 -24.76 3.08
C LEU A 269 8.19 -25.51 2.34
N TYR A 270 8.55 -26.49 1.52
CA TYR A 270 7.60 -27.20 0.66
C TYR A 270 6.97 -28.47 1.28
N LYS A 271 7.19 -28.69 2.59
CA LYS A 271 6.55 -29.75 3.38
C LYS A 271 5.36 -29.26 4.23
N GLY A 272 5.05 -27.96 4.17
CA GLY A 272 3.95 -27.36 4.93
C GLY A 272 2.61 -27.43 4.22
N GLU A 273 1.61 -26.80 4.83
CA GLU A 273 0.18 -26.80 4.43
C GLU A 273 -0.10 -26.07 3.10
N GLY A 274 0.90 -25.49 2.43
CA GLY A 274 0.65 -24.60 1.29
C GLY A 274 0.09 -25.29 0.03
N LYS A 275 0.35 -26.59 -0.19
CA LYS A 275 -0.34 -27.34 -1.27
C LYS A 275 -1.82 -27.48 -0.96
N ASP A 276 -2.13 -27.83 0.29
CA ASP A 276 -3.49 -28.13 0.73
C ASP A 276 -4.31 -26.83 0.76
N ALA A 277 -3.71 -25.73 1.21
CA ALA A 277 -4.32 -24.40 1.15
C ALA A 277 -4.68 -23.98 -0.29
N LEU A 278 -3.76 -24.13 -1.25
CA LEU A 278 -4.04 -23.82 -2.66
C LEU A 278 -5.07 -24.77 -3.28
N THR A 279 -5.07 -26.05 -2.88
CA THR A 279 -6.07 -27.03 -3.34
C THR A 279 -7.46 -26.60 -2.87
N ARG A 280 -7.59 -26.26 -1.59
CA ARG A 280 -8.84 -25.74 -1.01
C ARG A 280 -9.28 -24.43 -1.68
N ALA A 281 -8.36 -23.53 -1.99
CA ALA A 281 -8.68 -22.29 -2.69
C ALA A 281 -9.25 -22.54 -4.10
N VAL A 282 -8.73 -23.55 -4.82
CA VAL A 282 -9.29 -23.99 -6.10
C VAL A 282 -10.70 -24.56 -5.91
N GLU A 283 -10.91 -25.43 -4.92
CA GLU A 283 -12.23 -26.01 -4.62
C GLU A 283 -13.27 -24.93 -4.32
N ILE A 284 -12.91 -23.89 -3.55
CA ILE A 284 -13.79 -22.74 -3.27
C ILE A 284 -14.17 -22.01 -4.56
N HIS A 285 -13.22 -21.79 -5.48
CA HIS A 285 -13.52 -21.19 -6.78
C HIS A 285 -14.44 -22.05 -7.66
N GLU A 286 -14.34 -23.37 -7.56
CA GLU A 286 -15.22 -24.31 -8.26
C GLU A 286 -16.65 -24.25 -7.70
N GLN A 287 -16.80 -24.11 -6.38
CA GLN A 287 -18.09 -23.94 -5.70
C GLN A 287 -18.70 -22.54 -5.87
N ASN A 288 -17.95 -21.58 -6.40
CA ASN A 288 -18.40 -20.22 -6.69
C ASN A 288 -18.26 -19.89 -8.18
N PRO A 289 -19.18 -20.35 -9.05
CA PRO A 289 -19.06 -20.20 -10.50
C PRO A 289 -18.89 -18.75 -10.96
N GLN A 290 -19.47 -17.79 -10.24
CA GLN A 290 -19.44 -16.36 -10.56
C GLN A 290 -18.10 -15.67 -10.27
N THR A 291 -17.13 -16.33 -9.63
CA THR A 291 -15.82 -15.70 -9.42
C THR A 291 -15.16 -15.37 -10.74
N ASP A 292 -14.45 -14.24 -10.76
CA ASP A 292 -13.66 -13.81 -11.90
C ASP A 292 -12.73 -14.93 -12.40
N VAL A 293 -12.77 -15.14 -13.72
CA VAL A 293 -12.06 -16.23 -14.41
C VAL A 293 -10.54 -16.07 -14.26
N ILE A 294 -10.03 -14.84 -14.20
CA ILE A 294 -8.60 -14.57 -14.05
C ILE A 294 -8.13 -14.98 -12.66
N GLU A 295 -8.92 -14.69 -11.62
CA GLU A 295 -8.61 -15.11 -10.25
C GLU A 295 -8.59 -16.63 -10.10
N LYS A 296 -9.58 -17.34 -10.66
CA LYS A 296 -9.57 -18.81 -10.68
C LYS A 296 -8.32 -19.37 -11.36
N ALA A 297 -7.98 -18.83 -12.53
CA ALA A 297 -6.80 -19.26 -13.28
C ALA A 297 -5.49 -18.93 -12.56
N ARG A 298 -5.44 -17.83 -11.81
CA ARG A 298 -4.31 -17.45 -10.97
C ARG A 298 -4.10 -18.46 -9.84
N THR A 299 -5.15 -18.82 -9.12
CA THR A 299 -5.09 -19.83 -8.06
C THR A 299 -4.64 -21.19 -8.59
N LEU A 300 -5.19 -21.64 -9.73
CA LEU A 300 -4.71 -22.85 -10.42
C LEU A 300 -3.23 -22.75 -10.79
N ALA A 301 -2.79 -21.62 -11.35
CA ALA A 301 -1.39 -21.43 -11.70
C ALA A 301 -0.47 -21.42 -10.46
N GLU A 302 -0.94 -20.95 -9.31
CA GLU A 302 -0.18 -21.03 -8.06
C GLU A 302 -0.09 -22.46 -7.51
N LEU A 303 -1.16 -23.25 -7.63
CA LEU A 303 -1.13 -24.69 -7.33
C LEU A 303 -0.15 -25.42 -8.26
N GLY A 304 -0.17 -25.09 -9.56
CA GLY A 304 0.79 -25.58 -10.54
C GLY A 304 2.23 -25.19 -10.21
N ASP A 305 2.46 -23.96 -9.74
CA ASP A 305 3.77 -23.52 -9.27
C ASP A 305 4.27 -24.38 -8.10
N TRP A 306 3.39 -24.65 -7.13
CA TRP A 306 3.71 -25.49 -5.98
C TRP A 306 4.10 -26.91 -6.42
N MET A 307 3.34 -27.49 -7.35
CA MET A 307 3.65 -28.79 -7.94
C MET A 307 4.98 -28.77 -8.70
N MET A 308 5.30 -27.68 -9.41
CA MET A 308 6.55 -27.52 -10.15
C MET A 308 7.76 -27.52 -9.19
N VAL A 309 7.72 -26.74 -8.11
CA VAL A 309 8.83 -26.65 -7.15
C VAL A 309 8.99 -27.93 -6.31
N THR A 310 7.91 -28.69 -6.11
CA THR A 310 7.93 -30.00 -5.45
C THR A 310 8.17 -31.18 -6.41
N SER A 311 8.58 -30.90 -7.66
CA SER A 311 8.90 -31.90 -8.69
C SER A 311 7.72 -32.78 -9.16
N GLN A 312 6.48 -32.40 -8.87
CA GLN A 312 5.26 -33.01 -9.40
C GLN A 312 4.93 -32.49 -10.82
N ARG A 313 5.91 -32.53 -11.74
CA ARG A 313 5.88 -31.81 -13.03
C ARG A 313 4.69 -32.17 -13.92
N LYS A 314 4.37 -33.46 -14.04
CA LYS A 314 3.22 -33.92 -14.84
C LYS A 314 1.91 -33.34 -14.33
N GLN A 315 1.78 -33.21 -13.00
CA GLN A 315 0.60 -32.61 -12.39
C GLN A 315 0.59 -31.09 -12.61
N ALA A 316 1.73 -30.43 -12.43
CA ALA A 316 1.88 -29.00 -12.71
C ALA A 316 1.44 -28.64 -14.14
N MET A 317 1.87 -29.40 -15.15
CA MET A 317 1.46 -29.16 -16.54
C MET A 317 -0.03 -29.34 -16.80
N ARG A 318 -0.67 -30.32 -16.13
CA ARG A 318 -2.13 -30.49 -16.22
C ARG A 318 -2.86 -29.26 -15.67
N VAL A 319 -2.47 -28.81 -14.48
CA VAL A 319 -3.08 -27.64 -13.83
C VAL A 319 -2.80 -26.35 -14.61
N TYR A 320 -1.62 -26.17 -15.17
CA TYR A 320 -1.34 -25.01 -16.03
C TYR A 320 -2.18 -25.00 -17.31
N ARG A 321 -2.39 -26.15 -17.96
CA ARG A 321 -3.31 -26.24 -19.11
C ARG A 321 -4.75 -25.92 -18.72
N GLN A 322 -5.20 -26.38 -17.55
CA GLN A 322 -6.52 -26.01 -17.03
C GLN A 322 -6.65 -24.49 -16.84
N ALA A 323 -5.67 -23.85 -16.20
CA ALA A 323 -5.63 -22.40 -16.04
C ALA A 323 -5.61 -21.65 -17.38
N TRP A 324 -4.83 -22.12 -18.35
CA TRP A 324 -4.80 -21.55 -19.71
C TRP A 324 -6.15 -21.65 -20.41
N ASN A 325 -6.76 -22.84 -20.42
CA ASN A 325 -8.04 -23.08 -21.08
C ASN A 325 -9.15 -22.24 -20.44
N LEU A 326 -9.13 -22.12 -19.11
CA LEU A 326 -10.05 -21.27 -18.36
C LEU A 326 -9.95 -19.80 -18.78
N LEU A 327 -8.74 -19.24 -18.89
CA LEU A 327 -8.53 -17.85 -19.35
C LEU A 327 -8.96 -17.62 -20.79
N THR A 328 -8.66 -18.58 -21.66
CA THR A 328 -8.86 -18.43 -23.10
C THR A 328 -10.26 -18.83 -23.55
N GLY A 329 -11.10 -19.40 -22.68
CA GLY A 329 -12.39 -19.95 -23.06
C GLY A 329 -12.23 -21.08 -24.08
N ASP A 330 -11.39 -22.06 -23.75
CA ASP A 330 -11.01 -23.18 -24.64
C ASP A 330 -10.41 -22.73 -25.98
N GLY A 331 -9.63 -21.64 -25.95
CA GLY A 331 -8.94 -21.10 -27.12
C GLY A 331 -9.72 -20.04 -27.91
N ALA A 332 -10.89 -19.62 -27.45
CA ALA A 332 -11.65 -18.53 -28.07
C ALA A 332 -10.94 -17.16 -28.00
N ASN A 333 -10.17 -16.91 -26.93
CA ASN A 333 -9.46 -15.67 -26.64
C ASN A 333 -7.99 -15.98 -26.25
N PRO A 334 -7.15 -16.46 -27.17
CA PRO A 334 -5.81 -16.98 -26.85
C PRO A 334 -4.89 -15.94 -26.18
N GLU A 335 -5.07 -14.65 -26.48
CA GLU A 335 -4.33 -13.53 -25.88
C GLU A 335 -4.55 -13.41 -24.37
N LYS A 336 -5.69 -13.86 -23.84
CA LYS A 336 -5.94 -13.87 -22.39
C LYS A 336 -5.03 -14.86 -21.65
N GLY A 337 -4.52 -15.89 -22.32
CA GLY A 337 -3.54 -16.81 -21.75
C GLY A 337 -2.23 -16.12 -21.36
N ASP A 338 -1.87 -15.05 -22.07
CA ASP A 338 -0.63 -14.32 -21.83
C ASP A 338 -0.63 -13.56 -20.49
N ILE A 339 -1.82 -13.28 -19.93
CA ILE A 339 -1.98 -12.64 -18.60
C ILE A 339 -1.18 -13.39 -17.53
N ILE A 340 -1.16 -14.72 -17.59
CA ILE A 340 -0.52 -15.58 -16.59
C ILE A 340 0.70 -16.32 -17.15
N PHE A 341 0.70 -16.64 -18.45
CA PHE A 341 1.68 -17.54 -19.06
C PHE A 341 2.46 -16.93 -20.24
N GLY A 342 2.34 -15.63 -20.51
CA GLY A 342 2.98 -14.99 -21.67
C GLY A 342 4.52 -14.97 -21.62
N LYS A 343 5.09 -15.07 -20.41
CA LYS A 343 6.53 -15.23 -20.19
C LYS A 343 6.81 -16.18 -19.03
N PRO A 344 7.98 -16.82 -18.98
CA PRO A 344 8.30 -17.68 -17.85
C PRO A 344 8.38 -16.89 -16.54
N LYS A 345 7.80 -17.46 -15.47
CA LYS A 345 7.85 -16.88 -14.12
C LYS A 345 8.80 -17.69 -13.25
N ARG A 346 9.83 -17.05 -12.69
CA ARG A 346 10.76 -17.72 -11.77
C ARG A 346 10.05 -18.08 -10.46
N LEU A 347 10.11 -19.35 -10.07
CA LEU A 347 9.40 -19.90 -8.91
C LEU A 347 10.32 -20.19 -7.73
N LYS A 348 11.50 -20.75 -8.01
CA LYS A 348 12.52 -21.09 -7.02
C LYS A 348 13.87 -20.68 -7.55
N TYR A 349 14.60 -19.92 -6.75
CA TYR A 349 15.99 -19.56 -7.00
C TYR A 349 16.63 -19.17 -5.67
N THR A 350 17.76 -19.79 -5.36
CA THR A 350 18.56 -19.43 -4.19
C THR A 350 19.76 -18.62 -4.71
N PRO A 351 19.81 -17.30 -4.51
CA PRO A 351 20.93 -16.49 -4.97
C PRO A 351 22.21 -16.95 -4.26
N PRO A 352 23.32 -17.12 -4.99
CA PRO A 352 24.61 -17.41 -4.36
C PRO A 352 25.12 -16.19 -3.60
N ILE A 353 25.81 -16.43 -2.48
CA ILE A 353 26.56 -15.40 -1.76
C ILE A 353 28.03 -15.55 -2.17
N PRO A 354 28.66 -14.50 -2.74
CA PRO A 354 30.07 -14.53 -3.08
C PRO A 354 30.94 -14.60 -1.84
N GLU A 355 32.11 -15.24 -1.96
CA GLU A 355 33.17 -15.11 -0.95
C GLU A 355 33.61 -13.64 -0.85
N ALA A 356 33.82 -13.14 0.37
CA ALA A 356 34.20 -11.75 0.62
C ALA A 356 35.50 -11.35 -0.11
N SER A 357 36.46 -12.27 -0.20
CA SER A 357 37.71 -12.09 -0.95
C SER A 357 37.49 -11.82 -2.45
N LEU A 358 36.40 -12.33 -3.03
CA LEU A 358 36.11 -12.21 -4.47
C LEU A 358 35.41 -10.90 -4.84
N VAL A 359 34.97 -10.15 -3.84
CA VAL A 359 34.23 -8.88 -4.01
C VAL A 359 34.92 -7.70 -3.31
N PHE A 360 36.10 -7.94 -2.73
CA PHE A 360 36.89 -6.94 -2.04
C PHE A 360 37.20 -5.72 -2.93
N GLY A 361 37.14 -4.52 -2.34
CA GLY A 361 37.39 -3.25 -3.03
C GLY A 361 36.34 -2.85 -4.06
N ARG A 362 35.27 -3.65 -4.26
CA ARG A 362 34.19 -3.35 -5.21
C ARG A 362 32.96 -2.85 -4.48
N SER A 363 32.21 -1.94 -5.10
CA SER A 363 30.90 -1.50 -4.60
C SER A 363 29.79 -2.49 -4.96
N GLU A 364 29.93 -3.15 -6.11
CA GLU A 364 28.96 -4.07 -6.69
C GLU A 364 29.67 -5.08 -7.61
N VAL A 365 29.14 -6.30 -7.69
CA VAL A 365 29.49 -7.27 -8.72
C VAL A 365 28.23 -7.84 -9.34
N TYR A 366 28.31 -8.24 -10.61
CA TYR A 366 27.19 -8.82 -11.34
C TYR A 366 27.61 -9.96 -12.25
N VAL A 367 26.62 -10.79 -12.60
CA VAL A 367 26.69 -11.84 -13.61
C VAL A 367 25.40 -11.81 -14.42
N ASP A 368 25.52 -11.57 -15.72
CA ASP A 368 24.45 -11.72 -16.70
C ASP A 368 24.49 -13.14 -17.25
N VAL A 369 23.40 -13.87 -17.03
CA VAL A 369 23.20 -15.19 -17.61
C VAL A 369 22.15 -15.14 -18.69
N GLU A 370 22.39 -15.87 -19.77
CA GLU A 370 21.41 -16.18 -20.80
C GLU A 370 21.13 -17.69 -20.75
N PHE A 371 19.86 -18.06 -20.84
CA PHE A 371 19.45 -19.46 -20.72
C PHE A 371 18.10 -19.70 -21.36
N LEU A 372 17.83 -20.96 -21.70
CA LEU A 372 16.53 -21.41 -22.14
C LEU A 372 15.73 -21.91 -20.94
N VAL A 373 14.51 -21.39 -20.77
CA VAL A 373 13.50 -22.05 -19.94
C VAL A 373 12.73 -23.00 -20.83
N THR A 374 12.92 -24.29 -20.61
CA THR A 374 12.18 -25.34 -21.31
C THR A 374 10.69 -25.29 -21.01
N SER A 375 9.89 -25.90 -21.88
CA SER A 375 8.46 -26.22 -21.72
C SER A 375 8.16 -26.96 -20.41
N ASN A 376 9.16 -27.63 -19.82
CA ASN A 376 9.05 -28.29 -18.52
C ASN A 376 9.47 -27.41 -17.32
N GLY A 377 9.70 -26.12 -17.53
CA GLY A 377 10.04 -25.16 -16.47
C GLY A 377 11.48 -25.29 -15.94
N MET A 378 12.35 -25.98 -16.67
CA MET A 378 13.75 -26.23 -16.33
C MET A 378 14.69 -25.34 -17.13
N VAL A 379 15.86 -25.05 -16.56
CA VAL A 379 16.90 -24.23 -17.21
C VAL A 379 17.85 -25.12 -18.01
N THR A 380 18.01 -24.83 -19.30
CA THR A 380 19.01 -25.42 -20.22
C THR A 380 19.76 -24.32 -20.96
N ASP A 381 20.77 -24.70 -21.75
CA ASP A 381 21.55 -23.77 -22.62
C ASP A 381 22.08 -22.53 -21.88
N LEU A 382 22.46 -22.76 -20.61
CA LEU A 382 22.87 -21.71 -19.69
C LEU A 382 24.30 -21.26 -20.00
N SER A 383 24.44 -20.01 -20.42
CA SER A 383 25.69 -19.33 -20.70
C SER A 383 25.84 -18.07 -19.86
N ILE A 384 27.06 -17.54 -19.81
CA ILE A 384 27.34 -16.23 -19.21
C ILE A 384 27.46 -15.26 -20.37
N ALA A 385 26.55 -14.28 -20.44
CA ALA A 385 26.54 -13.28 -21.49
C ALA A 385 27.53 -12.14 -21.18
N ASP A 386 27.61 -11.74 -19.91
CA ASP A 386 28.50 -10.69 -19.42
C ASP A 386 28.70 -10.85 -17.90
N ALA A 387 29.82 -10.41 -17.34
CA ALA A 387 30.05 -10.48 -15.91
C ALA A 387 31.20 -9.56 -15.47
N SER A 388 30.99 -8.84 -14.37
CA SER A 388 32.09 -8.24 -13.61
C SER A 388 32.62 -9.18 -12.52
N ALA A 389 31.80 -10.09 -12.01
CA ALA A 389 32.15 -10.95 -10.88
C ALA A 389 33.27 -11.96 -11.22
N HIS A 390 34.03 -12.39 -10.20
CA HIS A 390 35.07 -13.42 -10.34
C HIS A 390 34.49 -14.77 -10.84
N TRP A 391 35.28 -15.57 -11.56
CA TRP A 391 34.83 -16.82 -12.19
C TRP A 391 34.20 -17.84 -11.22
N ARG A 392 34.64 -17.87 -9.95
CA ARG A 392 34.02 -18.70 -8.90
C ARG A 392 32.59 -18.26 -8.61
N THR A 393 32.36 -16.95 -8.46
CA THR A 393 31.02 -16.38 -8.29
C THR A 393 30.15 -16.66 -9.50
N GLN A 394 30.71 -16.51 -10.70
CA GLN A 394 30.06 -16.89 -11.96
C GLN A 394 29.63 -18.37 -11.97
N ASN A 395 30.49 -19.29 -11.54
CA ASN A 395 30.17 -20.72 -11.42
C ASN A 395 29.07 -20.99 -10.39
N ASN A 396 29.08 -20.29 -9.26
CA ASN A 396 28.05 -20.39 -8.24
C ASN A 396 26.69 -19.91 -8.76
N VAL A 397 26.66 -18.80 -9.51
CA VAL A 397 25.45 -18.34 -10.21
C VAL A 397 24.96 -19.39 -11.20
N ARG A 398 25.88 -19.98 -11.98
CA ARG A 398 25.53 -21.04 -12.93
C ARG A 398 24.89 -22.24 -12.23
N LEU A 399 25.46 -22.68 -11.12
CA LEU A 399 24.93 -23.79 -10.33
C LEU A 399 23.56 -23.46 -9.75
N ALA A 400 23.40 -22.29 -9.14
CA ALA A 400 22.12 -21.82 -8.60
C ALA A 400 21.02 -21.78 -9.68
N MET A 401 21.35 -21.31 -10.88
CA MET A 401 20.42 -21.25 -12.01
C MET A 401 20.02 -22.64 -12.53
N ARG A 402 20.92 -23.64 -12.53
CA ARG A 402 20.55 -25.03 -12.88
C ARG A 402 19.51 -25.63 -11.93
N HIS A 403 19.50 -25.20 -10.67
CA HIS A 403 18.52 -25.62 -9.68
C HIS A 403 17.26 -24.74 -9.66
N ALA A 404 17.23 -23.66 -10.44
CA ALA A 404 16.07 -22.80 -10.53
C ALA A 404 14.88 -23.54 -11.17
N ARG A 405 13.67 -23.11 -10.81
CA ARG A 405 12.41 -23.63 -11.37
C ARG A 405 11.58 -22.48 -11.88
N PHE A 406 10.91 -22.69 -13.00
CA PHE A 406 10.08 -21.70 -13.65
C PHE A 406 8.70 -22.28 -13.96
N ARG A 407 7.67 -21.43 -13.89
CA ARG A 407 6.46 -21.63 -14.67
C ARG A 407 6.84 -21.37 -16.12
N PRO A 408 6.60 -22.31 -17.05
CA PRO A 408 6.99 -22.14 -18.44
C PRO A 408 6.11 -21.10 -19.12
N LYS A 409 6.59 -20.57 -20.25
CA LYS A 409 5.75 -19.81 -21.17
C LYS A 409 4.77 -20.76 -21.86
N PHE A 410 3.57 -20.29 -22.16
CA PHE A 410 2.64 -21.01 -23.03
C PHE A 410 2.44 -20.27 -24.35
N LYS A 411 2.10 -21.04 -25.38
CA LYS A 411 1.62 -20.54 -26.67
C LYS A 411 0.59 -21.53 -27.19
N ASN A 412 -0.59 -21.05 -27.53
CA ASN A 412 -1.69 -21.87 -28.07
C ASN A 412 -2.01 -23.10 -27.20
N GLY A 413 -2.03 -22.93 -25.87
CA GLY A 413 -2.39 -24.00 -24.92
C GLY A 413 -1.28 -24.98 -24.56
N GLU A 414 -0.13 -24.92 -25.23
CA GLU A 414 1.01 -25.77 -24.92
C GLU A 414 2.19 -24.98 -24.33
N PRO A 415 2.92 -25.57 -23.37
CA PRO A 415 4.13 -24.94 -22.85
C PRO A 415 5.22 -24.95 -23.92
N THR A 416 5.91 -23.83 -24.07
CA THR A 416 6.97 -23.64 -25.05
C THR A 416 8.25 -23.19 -24.40
N ASP A 417 9.37 -23.56 -25.01
CA ASP A 417 10.68 -23.09 -24.61
C ASP A 417 10.78 -21.57 -24.84
N ALA A 418 11.50 -20.87 -23.95
CA ALA A 418 11.68 -19.43 -24.03
C ALA A 418 13.05 -19.01 -23.50
N THR A 419 13.79 -18.26 -24.31
CA THR A 419 15.06 -17.67 -23.89
C THR A 419 14.82 -16.56 -22.88
N MET A 420 15.65 -16.53 -21.83
CA MET A 420 15.64 -15.52 -20.79
C MET A 420 17.04 -15.00 -20.55
N ARG A 421 17.12 -13.69 -20.25
CA ARG A 421 18.31 -13.06 -19.70
C ARG A 421 18.03 -12.64 -18.27
N TYR A 422 18.96 -12.93 -17.37
CA TYR A 422 18.85 -12.56 -15.97
C TYR A 422 20.17 -11.98 -15.47
N ARG A 423 20.10 -10.79 -14.86
CA ARG A 423 21.22 -10.16 -14.15
C ARG A 423 21.14 -10.52 -12.68
N TRP A 424 22.10 -11.31 -12.21
CA TRP A 424 22.36 -11.46 -10.79
C TRP A 424 23.32 -10.35 -10.35
N THR A 425 23.00 -9.69 -9.23
CA THR A 425 23.80 -8.58 -8.69
C THR A 425 24.00 -8.79 -7.20
N TYR A 426 25.21 -8.52 -6.72
CA TYR A 426 25.54 -8.46 -5.30
C TYR A 426 26.15 -7.11 -4.96
N ARG A 427 25.44 -6.33 -4.15
CA ARG A 427 25.93 -5.07 -3.60
C ARG A 427 26.80 -5.36 -2.38
N VAL A 428 28.07 -4.98 -2.46
CA VAL A 428 29.05 -5.30 -1.44
C VAL A 428 28.82 -4.40 -0.23
N PRO A 429 28.62 -4.94 0.98
CA PRO A 429 28.50 -4.17 2.21
C PRO A 429 29.73 -3.28 2.46
N LYS A 430 29.55 -2.06 2.99
CA LYS A 430 30.65 -1.08 3.18
C LYS A 430 31.84 -1.65 3.98
N ASN A 431 31.58 -2.43 5.03
CA ASN A 431 32.60 -3.08 5.86
C ASN A 431 33.46 -4.10 5.08
N GLN A 432 32.93 -4.69 4.00
CA GLN A 432 33.67 -5.63 3.14
C GLN A 432 34.45 -4.92 2.01
N ARG A 433 34.31 -3.58 1.87
CA ARG A 433 35.03 -2.80 0.85
C ARG A 433 36.41 -2.33 1.31
N SER A 434 36.58 -2.12 2.62
CA SER A 434 37.68 -1.34 3.20
C SER A 434 38.76 -2.18 3.90
N THR A 435 38.53 -3.47 4.17
CA THR A 435 39.50 -4.33 4.85
C THR A 435 39.59 -5.69 4.15
N PRO A 436 40.77 -6.08 3.62
CA PRO A 436 40.92 -7.39 2.99
C PRO A 436 40.77 -8.48 4.05
N PRO A 437 40.14 -9.63 3.72
CA PRO A 437 40.08 -10.75 4.66
C PRO A 437 41.50 -11.19 5.02
N ALA A 438 41.75 -11.46 6.31
CA ALA A 438 43.04 -11.92 6.79
C ALA A 438 43.48 -13.16 6.00
N GLU A 439 44.71 -13.13 5.45
CA GLU A 439 45.27 -14.28 4.73
C GLU A 439 45.32 -15.48 5.68
N THR A 440 44.58 -16.54 5.37
CA THR A 440 44.79 -17.84 6.02
C THR A 440 46.17 -18.34 5.60
N PRO A 441 47.10 -18.60 6.55
CA PRO A 441 48.38 -19.19 6.22
C PRO A 441 48.17 -20.56 5.55
N LYS A 442 48.90 -20.81 4.47
CA LYS A 442 48.82 -22.04 3.67
C LYS A 442 49.30 -23.27 4.41
#